data_AF-A0A818H523-F1
#
_entry.id   AF-A0A818H523-F1
#
_cell.length_a   1.000
_cell.length_b   1.000
_cell.length_c   1.000
_cell.angle_alpha   90.00
_cell.angle_beta   90.00
_cell.angle_gamma   90.00
#
_symmetry.space_group_name_H-M   'P 1'
#
loop_
_entity.id
_entity.type
_entity.pdbx_description
1 polymer ?
#
loop_
_entity_poly.entity_id
_entity_poly.type
_entity_poly.pdbx_seq_one_letter_code
_entity_poly.pdbx_strand_id
1 'polypeptide(L)'
;MKYFYLYAKSIKKIDDSVCIGAVNEYKDAFLEIFTTSPLNNKALCAVGFQCESQFDFSIFQWNVTLPDKPKPTPRPPQPPSPESPKLTVLHLSDIHVNFAYKPGSLANCHEPLCCRAGQPSANETGAGFWGDYRTCDLPYWTAEALLKHIVEMENIDFIYYTGDLPPHNVWNQSRSDQFYSIRTINQLLTTLFPNKKFYSAVGNHEAAPYNMYPTPNIRSDNISWLYEVLADNWIKLGLLSDTSDRILRGAFYTTLVRPSLRLISLNMNYCAQDHFWLYIWVPA
;
A
#
# COMPACT_ATOMS: atom_id res chain seq x y z
N MET A 1 19.99 3.06 -16.66
CA MET A 1 19.58 1.71 -17.10
C MET A 1 20.65 0.65 -16.90
N LYS A 2 21.73 0.58 -17.71
CA LYS A 2 22.84 -0.40 -17.49
C LYS A 2 23.43 -0.33 -16.08
N TYR A 3 23.65 0.88 -15.55
CA TYR A 3 24.14 1.09 -14.18
C TYR A 3 23.15 0.67 -13.08
N PHE A 4 21.84 0.85 -13.29
CA PHE A 4 20.80 0.46 -12.33
C PHE A 4 20.66 -1.07 -12.28
N TYR A 5 20.70 -1.72 -13.45
CA TYR A 5 20.77 -3.17 -13.56
C TYR A 5 22.02 -3.74 -12.86
N LEU A 6 23.19 -3.13 -13.09
CA LEU A 6 24.43 -3.53 -12.42
C LEU A 6 24.38 -3.29 -10.90
N TYR A 7 23.73 -2.22 -10.45
CA TYR A 7 23.50 -1.94 -9.03
C TYR A 7 22.62 -3.00 -8.37
N ALA A 8 21.45 -3.30 -8.96
CA ALA A 8 20.54 -4.32 -8.46
C ALA A 8 21.20 -5.70 -8.38
N LYS A 9 21.95 -6.08 -9.44
CA LYS A 9 22.65 -7.36 -9.52
C LYS A 9 23.82 -7.48 -8.55
N SER A 10 24.68 -6.45 -8.46
CA SER A 10 25.93 -6.51 -7.70
C SER A 10 25.73 -6.37 -6.19
N ILE A 11 24.73 -5.61 -5.74
CA ILE A 11 24.53 -5.34 -4.31
C ILE A 11 23.52 -6.32 -3.68
N LYS A 12 22.45 -6.67 -4.38
CA LYS A 12 21.36 -7.46 -3.79
C LYS A 12 21.33 -8.93 -4.23
N LYS A 13 22.19 -9.36 -5.17
CA LYS A 13 22.24 -10.73 -5.73
C LYS A 13 20.86 -11.24 -6.20
N ILE A 14 20.05 -10.32 -6.72
CA ILE A 14 18.69 -10.59 -7.17
C ILE A 14 18.74 -11.22 -8.58
N ASP A 15 17.76 -12.09 -8.88
CA ASP A 15 17.60 -12.71 -10.19
C ASP A 15 17.55 -11.69 -11.35
N ASP A 16 18.07 -12.08 -12.52
CA ASP A 16 18.15 -11.20 -13.69
C ASP A 16 16.77 -10.74 -14.17
N SER A 17 15.76 -11.59 -14.10
CA SER A 17 14.39 -11.27 -14.48
C SER A 17 13.78 -10.19 -13.58
N VAL A 18 14.05 -10.26 -12.28
CA VAL A 18 13.61 -9.26 -11.29
C VAL A 18 14.32 -7.93 -11.53
N CYS A 19 15.62 -7.95 -11.81
CA CYS A 19 16.38 -6.73 -12.13
C CYS A 19 15.84 -6.06 -13.41
N ILE A 20 15.57 -6.82 -14.47
CA ILE A 20 15.01 -6.30 -15.72
C ILE A 20 13.60 -5.75 -15.49
N GLY A 21 12.77 -6.48 -14.75
CA GLY A 21 11.41 -6.07 -14.38
C GLY A 21 11.40 -4.73 -13.63
N ALA A 22 12.13 -4.65 -12.52
CA ALA A 22 12.24 -3.42 -11.74
C ALA A 22 12.78 -2.24 -12.58
N VAL A 23 13.77 -2.48 -13.42
CA VAL A 23 14.28 -1.45 -14.34
C VAL A 23 13.20 -0.96 -15.30
N ASN A 24 12.35 -1.86 -15.83
CA ASN A 24 11.28 -1.48 -16.76
C ASN A 24 10.15 -0.72 -16.08
N GLU A 25 9.78 -1.10 -14.85
CA GLU A 25 8.75 -0.43 -14.05
C GLU A 25 9.16 1.01 -13.71
N TYR A 26 10.41 1.22 -13.29
CA TYR A 26 10.82 2.47 -12.66
C TYR A 26 11.55 3.47 -13.56
N LYS A 27 12.03 3.06 -14.74
CA LYS A 27 12.94 3.86 -15.56
C LYS A 27 12.43 5.26 -15.88
N ASP A 28 11.16 5.39 -16.25
CA ASP A 28 10.62 6.66 -16.75
C ASP A 28 10.44 7.65 -15.59
N ALA A 29 9.96 7.14 -14.46
CA ALA A 29 9.86 7.91 -13.22
C ALA A 29 11.24 8.38 -12.73
N PHE A 30 12.23 7.47 -12.66
CA PHE A 30 13.58 7.86 -12.23
C PHE A 30 14.28 8.82 -13.18
N LEU A 31 14.04 8.72 -14.49
CA LEU A 31 14.56 9.70 -15.44
C LEU A 31 14.01 11.11 -15.15
N GLU A 32 12.71 11.23 -14.86
CA GLU A 32 12.12 12.53 -14.46
C GLU A 32 12.67 12.98 -13.11
N ILE A 33 12.71 12.12 -12.09
CA ILE A 33 13.23 12.47 -10.77
C ILE A 33 14.68 12.96 -10.86
N PHE A 34 15.56 12.25 -11.57
CA PHE A 34 16.97 12.65 -11.69
C PHE A 34 17.18 13.94 -12.50
N THR A 35 16.22 14.33 -13.34
CA THR A 35 16.33 15.55 -14.17
C THR A 35 15.65 16.76 -13.55
N THR A 36 14.61 16.54 -12.73
CA THR A 36 13.80 17.60 -12.14
C THR A 36 14.09 17.82 -10.66
N SER A 37 14.69 16.83 -9.99
CA SER A 37 15.00 16.94 -8.58
C SER A 37 16.01 18.05 -8.34
N PRO A 38 15.79 18.88 -7.30
CA PRO A 38 16.75 19.89 -6.82
C PRO A 38 17.99 19.26 -6.15
N LEU A 39 17.95 17.96 -5.89
CA LEU A 39 18.99 17.20 -5.24
C LEU A 39 20.15 16.91 -6.19
N ASN A 40 21.38 17.00 -5.71
CA ASN A 40 22.53 16.53 -6.49
C ASN A 40 22.60 14.98 -6.52
N ASN A 41 23.44 14.43 -7.39
CA ASN A 41 23.55 12.97 -7.55
C ASN A 41 23.92 12.23 -6.25
N LYS A 42 24.72 12.82 -5.37
CA LYS A 42 25.05 12.19 -4.08
C LYS A 42 23.85 12.16 -3.15
N ALA A 43 23.09 13.24 -3.11
CA ALA A 43 21.85 13.36 -2.33
C ALA A 43 20.81 12.32 -2.78
N LEU A 44 20.53 12.25 -4.08
CA LEU A 44 19.63 11.25 -4.66
C LEU A 44 20.08 9.83 -4.36
N CYS A 45 21.38 9.57 -4.45
CA CYS A 45 21.94 8.27 -4.18
C CYS A 45 21.91 7.90 -2.68
N ALA A 46 22.10 8.86 -1.78
CA ALA A 46 21.98 8.67 -0.35
C ALA A 46 20.54 8.34 0.06
N VAL A 47 19.57 9.16 -0.36
CA VAL A 47 18.17 9.04 0.07
C VAL A 47 17.47 7.88 -0.64
N GLY A 48 17.65 7.73 -1.95
CA GLY A 48 16.95 6.72 -2.74
C GLY A 48 17.60 5.34 -2.75
N PHE A 49 18.93 5.27 -2.55
CA PHE A 49 19.68 4.03 -2.76
C PHE A 49 20.62 3.67 -1.60
N GLN A 50 20.72 4.50 -0.55
CA GLN A 50 21.59 4.25 0.61
C GLN A 50 23.05 4.00 0.23
N CYS A 51 23.54 4.64 -0.84
CA CYS A 51 24.91 4.43 -1.32
C CYS A 51 25.93 5.32 -0.59
N GLU A 52 25.47 6.30 0.18
CA GLU A 52 26.27 7.22 0.98
C GLU A 52 25.87 7.07 2.45
N SER A 53 26.82 7.18 3.37
CA SER A 53 26.61 6.96 4.80
C SER A 53 26.12 8.21 5.56
N GLN A 54 26.19 9.39 4.96
CA GLN A 54 25.79 10.66 5.58
C GLN A 54 25.13 11.58 4.57
N PHE A 55 23.94 12.08 4.90
CA PHE A 55 23.20 13.05 4.12
C PHE A 55 22.58 14.12 5.03
N ASP A 56 22.66 15.39 4.62
CA ASP A 56 22.00 16.48 5.33
C ASP A 56 20.54 16.59 4.89
N PHE A 57 19.63 16.15 5.76
CA PHE A 57 18.19 16.20 5.52
C PHE A 57 17.57 17.58 5.80
N SER A 58 18.36 18.61 6.13
CA SER A 58 17.87 19.97 6.42
C SER A 58 17.03 20.56 5.29
N ILE A 59 17.36 20.24 4.03
CA ILE A 59 16.62 20.68 2.84
C ILE A 59 15.18 20.17 2.76
N PHE A 60 14.83 19.14 3.53
CA PHE A 60 13.48 18.59 3.62
C PHE A 60 12.74 19.04 4.88
N GLN A 61 13.30 19.95 5.67
CA GLN A 61 12.62 20.46 6.86
C GLN A 61 11.50 21.42 6.45
N TRP A 62 10.30 21.14 6.96
CA TRP A 62 9.13 21.99 6.82
C TRP A 62 8.28 21.87 8.09
N ASN A 63 7.41 22.85 8.31
CA ASN A 63 6.55 22.91 9.49
C ASN A 63 5.08 23.13 9.10
N VAL A 64 4.17 22.60 9.92
CA VAL A 64 2.74 22.91 9.83
C VAL A 64 2.41 23.99 10.85
N THR A 65 1.83 25.09 10.39
CA THR A 65 1.29 26.13 11.28
C THR A 65 -0.04 25.65 11.87
N LEU A 66 -0.10 25.53 13.19
CA LEU A 66 -1.33 25.17 13.91
C LEU A 66 -2.24 26.41 14.05
N PRO A 67 -3.57 26.22 14.16
CA PRO A 67 -4.49 27.34 14.42
C PRO A 67 -4.19 28.03 15.76
N ASP A 68 -4.44 29.35 15.84
CA ASP A 68 -4.22 30.19 17.04
C ASP A 68 -5.11 29.83 18.25
N LYS A 69 -5.97 28.81 18.11
CA LYS A 69 -6.86 28.38 19.19
C LYS A 69 -6.02 27.78 20.33
N PRO A 70 -6.14 28.29 21.58
CA PRO A 70 -5.39 27.75 22.71
C PRO A 70 -5.64 26.24 22.88
N LYS A 71 -4.57 25.49 23.10
CA LYS A 71 -4.66 24.06 23.41
C LYS A 71 -5.46 23.90 24.71
N PRO A 72 -6.56 23.13 24.71
CA PRO A 72 -7.34 22.91 25.93
C PRO A 72 -6.52 22.13 26.96
N THR A 73 -6.82 22.34 28.24
CA THR A 73 -6.22 21.54 29.32
C THR A 73 -6.45 20.04 29.05
N PRO A 74 -5.39 19.21 29.05
CA PRO A 74 -5.51 17.78 28.80
C PRO A 74 -6.51 17.13 29.78
N ARG A 75 -7.46 16.36 29.24
CA ARG A 75 -8.44 15.57 30.01
C ARG A 75 -8.32 14.11 29.61
N PRO A 76 -7.73 13.25 30.45
CA PRO A 76 -7.65 11.82 30.16
C PRO A 76 -9.04 11.20 29.99
N PRO A 77 -9.21 10.26 29.03
CA PRO A 77 -10.45 9.50 28.91
C PRO A 77 -10.78 8.80 30.23
N GLN A 78 -12.04 8.90 30.66
CA GLN A 78 -12.53 8.17 31.82
C GLN A 78 -12.99 6.77 31.40
N PRO A 79 -12.79 5.73 32.23
CA PRO A 79 -13.35 4.41 31.96
C PRO A 79 -14.87 4.49 31.75
N PRO A 80 -15.41 3.78 30.75
CA PRO A 80 -16.86 3.72 30.55
C PRO A 80 -17.54 2.97 31.70
N SER A 81 -18.83 3.23 31.92
CA SER A 81 -19.62 2.44 32.86
C SER A 81 -19.76 0.99 32.37
N PRO A 82 -19.98 0.01 33.26
CA PRO A 82 -20.13 -1.40 32.86
C PRO A 82 -21.23 -1.65 31.83
N GLU A 83 -22.28 -0.81 31.82
CA GLU A 83 -23.45 -0.91 30.95
C GLU A 83 -23.31 -0.10 29.65
N SER A 84 -22.18 0.57 29.44
CA SER A 84 -21.97 1.41 28.26
C SER A 84 -21.98 0.56 26.98
N PRO A 85 -22.66 1.02 25.91
CA PRO A 85 -22.68 0.31 24.64
C PRO A 85 -21.28 0.21 24.04
N LYS A 86 -20.95 -0.97 23.52
CA LYS A 86 -19.66 -1.26 22.89
C LYS A 86 -19.80 -1.23 21.38
N LEU A 87 -18.74 -0.81 20.71
CA LEU A 87 -18.59 -0.96 19.27
C LEU A 87 -17.55 -2.05 19.02
N THR A 88 -17.88 -3.00 18.16
CA THR A 88 -16.97 -4.01 17.65
C THR A 88 -16.49 -3.59 16.27
N VAL A 89 -15.20 -3.28 16.17
CA VAL A 89 -14.57 -2.81 14.93
C VAL A 89 -13.61 -3.87 14.43
N LEU A 90 -13.87 -4.40 13.23
CA LEU A 90 -12.91 -5.26 12.54
C LEU A 90 -11.85 -4.39 11.88
N HIS A 91 -10.57 -4.75 12.02
CA HIS A 91 -9.48 -4.09 11.31
C HIS A 91 -8.81 -5.10 10.37
N LEU A 92 -8.95 -4.87 9.07
CA LEU A 92 -8.29 -5.61 8.00
C LEU A 92 -7.17 -4.77 7.40
N SER A 93 -5.99 -5.36 7.23
CA SER A 93 -4.81 -4.73 6.65
C SER A 93 -3.94 -5.80 5.99
N ASP A 94 -3.16 -5.41 4.97
CA ASP A 94 -2.06 -6.20 4.42
C ASP A 94 -2.51 -7.61 3.96
N ILE A 95 -3.65 -7.68 3.25
CA ILE A 95 -4.19 -8.97 2.81
C ILE A 95 -3.25 -9.62 1.77
N HIS A 96 -2.59 -8.81 0.94
CA HIS A 96 -1.63 -9.23 -0.09
C HIS A 96 -2.01 -10.55 -0.77
N VAL A 97 -3.04 -10.51 -1.62
CA VAL A 97 -3.47 -11.73 -2.32
C VAL A 97 -2.60 -11.96 -3.55
N ASN A 98 -1.87 -13.06 -3.53
CA ASN A 98 -1.16 -13.58 -4.68
C ASN A 98 -2.06 -14.48 -5.51
N PHE A 99 -2.70 -13.88 -6.52
CA PHE A 99 -3.53 -14.62 -7.48
C PHE A 99 -2.76 -15.63 -8.33
N ALA A 100 -1.43 -15.59 -8.34
CA ALA A 100 -0.57 -16.58 -8.97
C ALA A 100 -0.02 -17.63 -7.98
N TYR A 101 -0.46 -17.61 -6.71
CA TYR A 101 -0.02 -18.59 -5.72
C TYR A 101 -0.36 -20.01 -6.16
N LYS A 102 0.62 -20.91 -6.08
CA LYS A 102 0.49 -22.30 -6.53
C LYS A 102 1.01 -23.28 -5.47
N PRO A 103 0.14 -24.09 -4.85
CA PRO A 103 0.56 -25.15 -3.94
C PRO A 103 1.58 -26.09 -4.60
N GLY A 104 2.57 -26.53 -3.83
CA GLY A 104 3.65 -27.41 -4.29
C GLY A 104 4.73 -26.73 -5.13
N SER A 105 4.59 -25.45 -5.49
CA SER A 105 5.62 -24.72 -6.24
C SER A 105 6.85 -24.41 -5.38
N LEU A 106 7.91 -23.90 -6.02
CA LEU A 106 9.14 -23.51 -5.31
C LEU A 106 8.84 -22.33 -4.38
N ALA A 107 8.99 -22.58 -3.09
CA ALA A 107 8.73 -21.60 -2.04
C ALA A 107 10.02 -20.98 -1.46
N ASN A 108 11.19 -21.55 -1.79
CA ASN A 108 12.50 -20.98 -1.51
C ASN A 108 13.19 -20.65 -2.85
N CYS A 109 12.89 -19.49 -3.41
CA CYS A 109 13.39 -19.02 -4.69
C CYS A 109 14.37 -17.85 -4.51
N HIS A 110 15.05 -17.45 -5.59
CA HIS A 110 15.96 -16.29 -5.59
C HIS A 110 15.27 -14.97 -5.97
N GLU A 111 13.95 -14.91 -5.84
CA GLU A 111 13.12 -13.74 -6.13
C GLU A 111 12.53 -13.17 -4.82
N PRO A 112 12.15 -11.88 -4.77
CA PRO A 112 11.55 -11.29 -3.58
C PRO A 112 10.16 -11.82 -3.21
N LEU A 113 9.52 -12.62 -4.06
CA LEU A 113 8.25 -13.30 -3.79
C LEU A 113 8.20 -14.66 -4.51
N CYS A 114 8.05 -15.74 -3.74
CA CYS A 114 8.02 -17.13 -4.21
C CYS A 114 6.59 -17.71 -4.20
N CYS A 115 6.47 -19.04 -4.21
CA CYS A 115 5.21 -19.79 -4.18
C CYS A 115 4.28 -19.61 -5.40
N ARG A 116 4.84 -19.25 -6.56
CA ARG A 116 4.08 -18.97 -7.79
C ARG A 116 4.35 -19.98 -8.90
N ALA A 117 5.62 -20.34 -9.05
CA ALA A 117 6.13 -21.16 -10.13
C ALA A 117 7.36 -21.97 -9.68
N GLY A 118 7.94 -22.74 -10.60
CA GLY A 118 9.09 -23.59 -10.31
C GLY A 118 8.71 -24.87 -9.56
N GLN A 119 9.68 -25.78 -9.48
CA GLN A 119 9.58 -27.03 -8.74
C GLN A 119 10.65 -27.06 -7.65
N PRO A 120 10.30 -27.43 -6.40
CA PRO A 120 11.30 -27.66 -5.36
C PRO A 120 12.25 -28.79 -5.76
N SER A 121 13.51 -28.70 -5.30
CA SER A 121 14.43 -29.82 -5.45
C SER A 121 13.99 -31.03 -4.62
N ALA A 122 14.57 -32.21 -4.87
CA ALA A 122 14.16 -33.46 -4.21
C ALA A 122 14.22 -33.42 -2.67
N ASN A 123 15.05 -32.53 -2.10
CA ASN A 123 15.23 -32.37 -0.66
C ASN A 123 14.46 -31.15 -0.09
N GLU A 124 13.66 -30.47 -0.90
CA GLU A 124 12.89 -29.29 -0.49
C GLU A 124 11.38 -29.58 -0.52
N THR A 125 10.65 -28.92 0.37
CA THR A 125 9.18 -28.95 0.36
C THR A 125 8.65 -27.82 -0.52
N GLY A 126 7.61 -28.12 -1.30
CA GLY A 126 6.90 -27.10 -2.06
C GLY A 126 6.04 -26.19 -1.17
N ALA A 127 5.46 -25.17 -1.78
CA ALA A 127 4.53 -24.23 -1.13
C ALA A 127 3.34 -24.96 -0.49
N GLY A 128 2.98 -24.60 0.74
CA GLY A 128 1.79 -25.13 1.42
C GLY A 128 0.48 -24.77 0.69
N PHE A 129 -0.61 -25.50 0.97
CA PHE A 129 -1.91 -25.21 0.35
C PHE A 129 -2.51 -23.89 0.85
N TRP A 130 -2.51 -23.64 2.16
CA TRP A 130 -3.12 -22.45 2.77
C TRP A 130 -2.19 -21.23 2.82
N GLY A 131 -0.99 -21.33 2.28
CA GLY A 131 0.08 -20.36 2.48
C GLY A 131 1.37 -21.08 2.88
N ASP A 132 2.42 -20.30 3.06
CA ASP A 132 3.75 -20.79 3.38
C ASP A 132 4.49 -19.80 4.29
N TYR A 133 5.36 -20.31 5.16
CA TYR A 133 6.14 -19.49 6.10
C TYR A 133 7.40 -18.85 5.48
N ARG A 134 7.70 -19.16 4.22
CA ARG A 134 8.79 -18.53 3.45
C ARG A 134 8.32 -17.21 2.83
N THR A 135 9.08 -16.67 1.89
CA THR A 135 8.79 -15.38 1.24
C THR A 135 7.64 -15.52 0.25
N CYS A 136 6.42 -15.63 0.77
CA CYS A 136 5.20 -15.87 0.01
C CYS A 136 4.03 -15.05 0.56
N ASP A 137 3.18 -14.61 -0.33
CA ASP A 137 1.91 -13.92 -0.05
C ASP A 137 0.75 -14.92 0.00
N LEU A 138 -0.44 -14.47 0.41
CA LEU A 138 -1.58 -15.35 0.62
C LEU A 138 -2.20 -15.82 -0.72
N PRO A 139 -2.57 -17.11 -0.84
CA PRO A 139 -3.49 -17.50 -1.89
C PRO A 139 -4.89 -16.96 -1.61
N TYR A 140 -5.65 -16.71 -2.68
CA TYR A 140 -7.01 -16.16 -2.60
C TYR A 140 -7.94 -16.96 -1.66
N TRP A 141 -7.86 -18.30 -1.68
CA TRP A 141 -8.74 -19.12 -0.85
C TRP A 141 -8.44 -19.03 0.65
N THR A 142 -7.22 -18.65 1.05
CA THR A 142 -6.91 -18.39 2.46
C THR A 142 -7.53 -17.08 2.93
N ALA A 143 -7.41 -16.03 2.12
CA ALA A 143 -8.09 -14.76 2.39
C ALA A 143 -9.62 -14.96 2.44
N GLU A 144 -10.18 -15.73 1.50
CA GLU A 144 -11.60 -16.08 1.50
C GLU A 144 -12.02 -16.87 2.75
N ALA A 145 -11.26 -17.90 3.13
CA ALA A 145 -11.57 -18.71 4.31
C ALA A 145 -11.53 -17.89 5.61
N LEU A 146 -10.54 -17.00 5.75
CA LEU A 146 -10.44 -16.06 6.87
C LEU A 146 -11.67 -15.15 6.94
N LEU A 147 -12.03 -14.51 5.82
CA LEU A 147 -13.17 -13.59 5.79
C LEU A 147 -14.50 -14.30 6.04
N LYS A 148 -14.70 -15.51 5.51
CA LYS A 148 -15.89 -16.35 5.80
C LYS A 148 -15.99 -16.67 7.29
N HIS A 149 -14.88 -17.05 7.92
CA HIS A 149 -14.88 -17.35 9.35
C HIS A 149 -15.23 -16.12 10.20
N ILE A 150 -14.71 -14.94 9.85
CA ILE A 150 -15.02 -13.69 10.56
C ILE A 150 -16.52 -13.35 10.52
N VAL A 151 -17.18 -13.56 9.38
CA VAL A 151 -18.63 -13.31 9.23
C VAL A 151 -19.47 -14.16 10.20
N GLU A 152 -19.00 -15.36 10.55
CA GLU A 152 -19.71 -16.29 11.43
C GLU A 152 -19.54 -15.98 12.92
N MET A 153 -18.43 -15.34 13.30
CA MET A 153 -17.99 -15.27 14.70
C MET A 153 -18.43 -13.99 15.43
N GLU A 154 -18.53 -12.86 14.72
CA GLU A 154 -18.58 -11.56 15.39
C GLU A 154 -19.67 -10.64 14.81
N ASN A 155 -20.42 -10.00 15.72
CA ASN A 155 -21.30 -8.90 15.32
C ASN A 155 -20.49 -7.61 15.15
N ILE A 156 -19.99 -7.38 13.95
CA ILE A 156 -19.15 -6.22 13.59
C ILE A 156 -20.02 -4.98 13.31
N ASP A 157 -19.71 -3.83 13.88
CA ASP A 157 -20.42 -2.58 13.57
C ASP A 157 -19.94 -1.95 12.25
N PHE A 158 -18.62 -1.87 12.07
CA PHE A 158 -17.97 -1.39 10.85
C PHE A 158 -16.53 -1.91 10.75
N ILE A 159 -15.92 -1.70 9.59
CA ILE A 159 -14.63 -2.29 9.24
C ILE A 159 -13.62 -1.18 8.91
N TYR A 160 -12.46 -1.20 9.55
CA TYR A 160 -11.26 -0.49 9.08
C TYR A 160 -10.55 -1.36 8.06
N TYR A 161 -10.20 -0.77 6.92
CA TYR A 161 -9.62 -1.49 5.79
C TYR A 161 -8.43 -0.71 5.23
N THR A 162 -7.23 -1.03 5.70
CA THR A 162 -6.07 -0.14 5.57
C THR A 162 -5.13 -0.44 4.40
N GLY A 163 -5.65 -1.06 3.34
CA GLY A 163 -4.94 -1.22 2.06
C GLY A 163 -4.00 -2.41 2.03
N ASP A 164 -3.03 -2.34 1.12
CA ASP A 164 -2.04 -3.37 0.81
C ASP A 164 -2.67 -4.68 0.34
N LEU A 165 -3.38 -4.56 -0.79
CA LEU A 165 -4.09 -5.67 -1.43
C LEU A 165 -3.26 -6.43 -2.45
N PRO A 166 -2.52 -5.76 -3.35
CA PRO A 166 -1.70 -6.42 -4.37
C PRO A 166 -0.48 -7.11 -3.73
N PRO A 167 0.02 -8.20 -4.33
CA PRO A 167 1.14 -8.96 -3.76
C PRO A 167 2.50 -8.24 -3.93
N HIS A 168 3.55 -8.79 -3.35
CA HIS A 168 4.92 -8.27 -3.36
C HIS A 168 5.71 -8.57 -4.65
N ASN A 169 5.05 -8.91 -5.76
CA ASN A 169 5.70 -9.14 -7.06
C ASN A 169 5.99 -7.84 -7.83
N VAL A 170 6.46 -6.83 -7.12
CA VAL A 170 6.52 -5.44 -7.55
C VAL A 170 7.41 -5.15 -8.76
N TRP A 171 8.22 -6.12 -9.20
CA TRP A 171 9.03 -6.03 -10.42
C TRP A 171 8.25 -6.44 -11.69
N ASN A 172 7.02 -6.92 -11.53
CA ASN A 172 6.20 -7.44 -12.60
C ASN A 172 4.72 -7.17 -12.28
N GLN A 173 4.32 -5.89 -12.31
CA GLN A 173 2.98 -5.43 -11.99
C GLN A 173 2.52 -4.35 -12.96
N SER A 174 1.40 -4.58 -13.62
CA SER A 174 0.74 -3.58 -14.44
C SER A 174 -0.42 -2.91 -13.68
N ARG A 175 -0.86 -1.73 -14.13
CA ARG A 175 -2.09 -1.10 -13.62
C ARG A 175 -3.32 -2.02 -13.72
N SER A 176 -3.37 -2.86 -14.77
CA SER A 176 -4.43 -3.87 -14.90
C SER A 176 -4.39 -4.92 -13.78
N ASP A 177 -3.21 -5.32 -13.32
CA ASP A 177 -3.07 -6.24 -12.21
C ASP A 177 -3.52 -5.59 -10.90
N GLN A 178 -3.20 -4.30 -10.70
CA GLN A 178 -3.69 -3.51 -9.56
C GLN A 178 -5.22 -3.42 -9.56
N PHE A 179 -5.81 -3.09 -10.72
CA PHE A 179 -7.27 -3.07 -10.88
C PHE A 179 -7.91 -4.42 -10.59
N TYR A 180 -7.31 -5.50 -11.07
CA TYR A 180 -7.80 -6.85 -10.82
C TYR A 180 -7.76 -7.18 -9.33
N SER A 181 -6.66 -6.89 -8.66
CA SER A 181 -6.51 -7.11 -7.21
C SER A 181 -7.55 -6.33 -6.40
N ILE A 182 -7.60 -5.00 -6.60
CA ILE A 182 -8.52 -4.10 -5.89
C ILE A 182 -9.97 -4.54 -6.10
N ARG A 183 -10.38 -4.77 -7.36
CA ARG A 183 -11.78 -5.12 -7.67
C ARG A 183 -12.16 -6.49 -7.16
N THR A 184 -11.30 -7.50 -7.33
CA THR A 184 -11.62 -8.88 -6.90
C THR A 184 -11.73 -8.96 -5.37
N ILE A 185 -10.81 -8.34 -4.63
CA ILE A 185 -10.86 -8.36 -3.16
C ILE A 185 -12.05 -7.54 -2.65
N ASN A 186 -12.31 -6.36 -3.21
CA ASN A 186 -13.47 -5.56 -2.80
C ASN A 186 -14.80 -6.23 -3.16
N GLN A 187 -14.86 -6.97 -4.28
CA GLN A 187 -16.03 -7.78 -4.62
C GLN A 187 -16.24 -8.92 -3.61
N LEU A 188 -15.18 -9.58 -3.17
CA LEU A 188 -15.25 -10.58 -2.11
C LEU A 188 -15.77 -9.94 -0.80
N LEU A 189 -15.22 -8.79 -0.41
CA LEU A 189 -15.63 -8.08 0.81
C LEU A 189 -17.09 -7.62 0.77
N THR A 190 -17.56 -7.03 -0.34
CA THR A 190 -18.97 -6.63 -0.49
C THR A 190 -19.91 -7.83 -0.50
N THR A 191 -19.48 -8.98 -1.01
CA THR A 191 -20.27 -10.23 -1.00
C THR A 191 -20.40 -10.79 0.41
N LEU A 192 -19.32 -10.81 1.18
CA LEU A 192 -19.30 -11.39 2.53
C LEU A 192 -19.87 -10.45 3.60
N PHE A 193 -19.77 -9.13 3.39
CA PHE A 193 -20.22 -8.10 4.34
C PHE A 193 -21.21 -7.11 3.70
N PRO A 194 -22.34 -7.56 3.13
CA PRO A 194 -23.20 -6.73 2.27
C PRO A 194 -23.82 -5.51 2.96
N ASN A 195 -23.90 -5.52 4.30
CA ASN A 195 -24.50 -4.45 5.10
C ASN A 195 -23.49 -3.75 6.02
N LYS A 196 -22.17 -3.95 5.83
CA LYS A 196 -21.15 -3.29 6.64
C LYS A 196 -20.53 -2.14 5.88
N LYS A 197 -20.25 -1.05 6.60
CA LYS A 197 -19.50 0.09 6.05
C LYS A 197 -18.01 -0.14 6.27
N PHE A 198 -17.24 0.06 5.22
CA PHE A 198 -15.79 0.03 5.29
C PHE A 198 -15.26 1.47 5.31
N TYR A 199 -14.32 1.72 6.23
CA TYR A 199 -13.51 2.91 6.25
C TYR A 199 -12.13 2.56 5.74
N SER A 200 -11.95 2.78 4.45
CA SER A 200 -10.76 2.40 3.71
C SER A 200 -9.63 3.41 3.88
N ALA A 201 -8.39 2.96 3.80
CA ALA A 201 -7.21 3.76 3.53
C ALA A 201 -6.44 3.13 2.37
N VAL A 202 -5.65 3.94 1.66
CA VAL A 202 -4.76 3.45 0.61
C VAL A 202 -3.43 3.03 1.24
N GLY A 203 -2.96 1.83 0.90
CA GLY A 203 -1.64 1.33 1.27
C GLY A 203 -0.60 1.75 0.22
N ASN A 204 0.59 1.18 0.28
CA ASN A 204 1.69 1.55 -0.59
C ASN A 204 1.85 0.60 -1.79
N HIS A 205 1.25 -0.59 -1.71
CA HIS A 205 1.21 -1.58 -2.80
C HIS A 205 0.08 -1.35 -3.82
N GLU A 206 -0.85 -0.42 -3.62
CA GLU A 206 -1.92 -0.15 -4.59
C GLU A 206 -1.44 0.48 -5.90
N ALA A 207 -0.41 1.33 -5.85
CA ALA A 207 0.19 1.93 -7.04
C ALA A 207 1.07 0.94 -7.81
N ALA A 208 1.18 1.16 -9.12
CA ALA A 208 2.14 0.50 -9.99
C ALA A 208 2.86 1.57 -10.82
N PRO A 209 4.18 1.78 -10.62
CA PRO A 209 5.06 1.05 -9.69
C PRO A 209 4.69 1.25 -8.21
N TYR A 210 5.03 0.30 -7.34
CA TYR A 210 4.73 0.41 -5.90
C TYR A 210 5.38 1.65 -5.27
N ASN A 211 4.76 2.23 -4.23
CA ASN A 211 5.18 3.49 -3.60
C ASN A 211 5.20 4.75 -4.49
N MET A 212 4.82 4.67 -5.76
CA MET A 212 4.87 5.81 -6.68
C MET A 212 3.52 6.55 -6.72
N TYR A 213 3.38 7.59 -5.90
CA TYR A 213 2.19 8.44 -5.82
C TYR A 213 2.46 9.88 -6.32
N PRO A 214 2.51 10.09 -7.65
CA PRO A 214 2.87 11.37 -8.22
C PRO A 214 1.90 12.50 -7.79
N THR A 215 2.48 13.64 -7.43
CA THR A 215 1.77 14.92 -7.29
C THR A 215 1.43 15.53 -8.67
N PRO A 216 0.46 16.48 -8.76
CA PRO A 216 0.00 17.02 -10.05
C PRO A 216 1.06 17.68 -10.94
N ASN A 217 2.25 18.01 -10.41
CA ASN A 217 3.32 18.64 -11.17
C ASN A 217 4.18 17.66 -11.98
N ILE A 218 3.97 16.35 -11.83
CA ILE A 218 4.72 15.29 -12.51
C ILE A 218 4.16 15.04 -13.91
N ARG A 219 5.04 14.81 -14.89
CA ARG A 219 4.68 14.69 -16.31
C ARG A 219 4.65 13.27 -16.83
N SER A 220 5.57 12.42 -16.37
CA SER A 220 5.70 11.04 -16.85
C SER A 220 4.62 10.12 -16.32
N ASP A 221 3.90 10.54 -15.28
CA ASP A 221 2.89 9.73 -14.61
C ASP A 221 1.77 10.59 -14.02
N ASN A 222 0.60 9.98 -13.81
CA ASN A 222 -0.54 10.56 -13.12
C ASN A 222 -1.21 9.48 -12.27
N ILE A 223 -1.56 9.80 -11.03
CA ILE A 223 -2.17 8.87 -10.06
C ILE A 223 -3.71 8.77 -10.19
N SER A 224 -4.36 9.58 -11.04
CA SER A 224 -5.83 9.59 -11.18
C SER A 224 -6.42 8.22 -11.47
N TRP A 225 -5.73 7.38 -12.28
CA TRP A 225 -6.21 6.02 -12.59
C TRP A 225 -6.46 5.19 -11.32
N LEU A 226 -5.62 5.36 -10.29
CA LEU A 226 -5.75 4.68 -9.02
C LEU A 226 -6.83 5.34 -8.17
N TYR A 227 -6.79 6.67 -8.04
CA TYR A 227 -7.74 7.38 -7.18
C TYR A 227 -9.19 7.24 -7.67
N GLU A 228 -9.42 7.15 -8.99
CA GLU A 228 -10.73 6.87 -9.57
C GLU A 228 -11.24 5.48 -9.20
N VAL A 229 -10.41 4.43 -9.30
CA VAL A 229 -10.83 3.08 -8.92
C VAL A 229 -11.03 2.96 -7.42
N LEU A 230 -10.23 3.65 -6.60
CA LEU A 230 -10.41 3.69 -5.15
C LEU A 230 -11.71 4.40 -4.78
N ALA A 231 -11.99 5.56 -5.37
CA ALA A 231 -13.23 6.28 -5.14
C ALA A 231 -14.46 5.41 -5.49
N ASP A 232 -14.50 4.80 -6.68
CA ASP A 232 -15.60 3.93 -7.08
C ASP A 232 -15.79 2.75 -6.11
N ASN A 233 -14.72 2.06 -5.73
CA ASN A 233 -14.80 0.89 -4.85
C ASN A 233 -15.14 1.26 -3.40
N TRP A 234 -14.57 2.33 -2.84
CA TRP A 234 -14.84 2.73 -1.46
C TRP A 234 -16.29 3.20 -1.28
N ILE A 235 -16.87 3.86 -2.29
CA ILE A 235 -18.30 4.18 -2.28
C ILE A 235 -19.15 2.91 -2.32
N LYS A 236 -18.79 1.91 -3.14
CA LYS A 236 -19.47 0.60 -3.16
C LYS A 236 -19.37 -0.16 -1.82
N LEU A 237 -18.27 0.04 -1.09
CA LEU A 237 -18.08 -0.47 0.27
C LEU A 237 -18.82 0.36 1.35
N GLY A 238 -19.70 1.27 0.93
CA GLY A 238 -20.63 1.99 1.80
C GLY A 238 -20.14 3.36 2.26
N LEU A 239 -18.99 3.86 1.78
CA LEU A 239 -18.54 5.21 2.10
C LEU A 239 -19.49 6.26 1.48
N LEU A 240 -19.64 7.41 2.14
CA LEU A 240 -20.53 8.47 1.67
C LEU A 240 -19.98 9.15 0.41
N SER A 241 -20.85 9.46 -0.56
CA SER A 241 -20.45 10.07 -1.84
C SER A 241 -19.80 11.45 -1.71
N ASP A 242 -20.07 12.18 -0.63
CA ASP A 242 -19.45 13.47 -0.31
C ASP A 242 -17.94 13.37 0.01
N THR A 243 -17.41 12.16 0.20
CA THR A 243 -15.97 11.89 0.35
C THR A 243 -15.22 11.84 -0.99
N SER A 244 -15.94 11.64 -2.11
CA SER A 244 -15.35 11.36 -3.43
C SER A 244 -14.35 12.43 -3.89
N ASP A 245 -14.67 13.71 -3.76
CA ASP A 245 -13.75 14.81 -4.15
C ASP A 245 -12.40 14.74 -3.42
N ARG A 246 -12.40 14.36 -2.12
CA ARG A 246 -11.16 14.24 -1.34
C ARG A 246 -10.36 12.99 -1.73
N ILE A 247 -11.06 11.90 -2.01
CA ILE A 247 -10.44 10.65 -2.49
C ILE A 247 -9.79 10.88 -3.85
N LEU A 248 -10.47 11.56 -4.78
CA LEU A 248 -9.94 11.88 -6.10
C LEU A 248 -8.74 12.84 -6.06
N ARG A 249 -8.65 13.69 -5.03
CA ARG A 249 -7.52 14.61 -4.85
C ARG A 249 -6.27 13.96 -4.28
N GLY A 250 -6.40 12.94 -3.45
CA GLY A 250 -5.23 12.40 -2.75
C GLY A 250 -5.45 11.10 -1.98
N ALA A 251 -6.53 10.37 -2.24
CA ALA A 251 -6.91 9.14 -1.54
C ALA A 251 -6.97 9.28 0.00
N PHE A 252 -7.37 10.47 0.48
CA PHE A 252 -7.66 10.73 1.89
C PHE A 252 -9.09 11.25 2.03
N TYR A 253 -9.68 11.11 3.21
CA TYR A 253 -11.00 11.68 3.48
C TYR A 253 -11.28 11.79 4.99
N THR A 254 -12.38 12.45 5.32
CA THR A 254 -12.95 12.42 6.67
C THR A 254 -14.46 12.27 6.57
N THR A 255 -15.06 11.56 7.53
CA THR A 255 -16.51 11.35 7.61
C THR A 255 -16.96 11.16 9.06
N LEU A 256 -18.26 11.27 9.32
CA LEU A 256 -18.82 10.93 10.62
C LEU A 256 -19.20 9.45 10.64
N VAL A 257 -18.70 8.72 11.64
CA VAL A 257 -19.12 7.34 11.91
C VAL A 257 -20.50 7.35 12.58
N ARG A 258 -20.66 8.24 13.57
CA ARG A 258 -21.90 8.53 14.29
C ARG A 258 -21.78 9.94 14.90
N PRO A 259 -22.85 10.50 15.52
CA PRO A 259 -22.74 11.78 16.22
C PRO A 259 -21.55 11.77 17.20
N SER A 260 -20.74 12.82 17.14
CA SER A 260 -19.54 13.01 17.98
C SER A 260 -18.39 12.02 17.75
N LEU A 261 -18.43 11.16 16.72
CA LEU A 261 -17.30 10.32 16.31
C LEU A 261 -16.95 10.58 14.84
N ARG A 262 -15.82 11.26 14.61
CA ARG A 262 -15.28 11.55 13.28
C ARG A 262 -14.10 10.63 12.97
N LEU A 263 -14.13 10.06 11.77
CA LEU A 263 -13.04 9.29 11.20
C LEU A 263 -12.24 10.16 10.24
N ILE A 264 -10.92 9.96 10.23
CA ILE A 264 -9.99 10.58 9.30
C ILE A 264 -9.17 9.43 8.72
N SER A 265 -9.23 9.24 7.40
CA SER A 265 -8.39 8.31 6.66
C SER A 265 -7.34 9.12 5.92
N LEU A 266 -6.07 8.78 6.15
CA LEU A 266 -4.92 9.48 5.60
C LEU A 266 -4.27 8.61 4.52
N ASN A 267 -3.77 9.26 3.48
CA ASN A 267 -2.85 8.63 2.54
C ASN A 267 -1.43 8.77 3.10
N MET A 268 -0.94 7.68 3.70
CA MET A 268 0.37 7.66 4.36
C MET A 268 1.54 7.58 3.37
N ASN A 269 1.29 7.36 2.08
CA ASN A 269 2.34 7.36 1.07
C ASN A 269 3.06 8.71 0.97
N TYR A 270 2.40 9.81 1.33
CA TYR A 270 3.04 11.13 1.35
C TYR A 270 3.97 11.38 2.56
N CYS A 271 4.17 10.39 3.43
CA CYS A 271 5.23 10.39 4.43
C CYS A 271 6.17 9.17 4.32
N ALA A 272 6.03 8.35 3.28
CA ALA A 272 6.84 7.16 3.07
C ALA A 272 8.24 7.53 2.53
N GLN A 273 9.28 6.90 3.08
CA GLN A 273 10.69 7.22 2.72
C GLN A 273 11.08 6.72 1.33
N ASP A 274 10.43 5.64 0.91
CA ASP A 274 10.58 4.92 -0.35
C ASP A 274 9.62 5.43 -1.44
N HIS A 275 8.90 6.53 -1.17
CA HIS A 275 8.14 7.27 -2.17
C HIS A 275 9.05 8.26 -2.91
N PHE A 276 9.67 7.79 -3.99
CA PHE A 276 10.71 8.54 -4.70
C PHE A 276 10.25 9.85 -5.34
N TRP A 277 8.95 10.02 -5.63
CA TRP A 277 8.43 11.31 -6.12
C TRP A 277 8.52 12.43 -5.08
N LEU A 278 8.70 12.14 -3.79
CA LEU A 278 8.91 13.21 -2.81
C LEU A 278 10.25 13.92 -3.01
N TYR A 279 11.19 13.34 -3.77
CA TYR A 279 12.51 13.94 -4.01
C TYR A 279 12.49 15.08 -5.03
N ILE A 280 11.40 15.26 -5.76
CA ILE A 280 11.21 16.44 -6.63
C ILE A 280 10.64 17.64 -5.88
N TRP A 281 10.20 17.44 -4.63
CA TRP A 281 9.61 18.49 -3.81
C TRP A 281 10.68 19.14 -2.92
N VAL A 282 10.82 20.46 -3.02
CA VAL A 282 11.44 21.29 -1.98
C VAL A 282 10.31 22.04 -1.28
N PRO A 283 10.32 22.14 0.05
CA PRO A 283 9.52 23.14 0.75
C PRO A 283 9.76 24.53 0.13
N ALA A 284 8.68 25.22 -0.25
CA ALA A 284 8.74 26.63 -0.65
C ALA A 284 8.88 27.54 0.58
#